data_AF-A0A0B1T0V6-F1
#
_entry.id   AF-A0A0B1T0V6-F1
#
_cell.length_a   1.000
_cell.length_b   1.000
_cell.length_c   1.000
_cell.angle_alpha   90.00
_cell.angle_beta   90.00
_cell.angle_gamma   90.00
#
_symmetry.space_group_name_H-M   'P 1'
#
loop_
_entity.id
_entity.type
_entity.pdbx_description
1 polymer ?
#
loop_
_entity_poly.entity_id
_entity_poly.type
_entity_poly.pdbx_seq_one_letter_code
_entity_poly.pdbx_strand_id
1 'polypeptide(L)'
;MCVGKPKSGEQSYRVYLVKDEKEEDLKLEDAAKLAAFFNSKFFHETVTSNNLAIPCGRFEQSFRIDDGDISYLVFVTRFEKGWRARELSENELCLVAEKIGAIHAINTASMSPEFLRVVEENYENIQNYQTSIEPQLLKIMYEAIEGELAKYFSLPNEVMPRLEKIVANEDEEERPTPSERVVCHGRLTADNCYFKENLDKGGATGHPIELVDVTDWENIHFGDVACDLSNLIISSAEPSI
;
A
#
# COMPACT_ATOMS: atom_id res chain seq x y z
N MET A 1 12.68 50.83 -3.75
CA MET A 1 13.64 49.73 -3.94
C MET A 1 13.03 48.46 -3.38
N CYS A 2 12.91 47.46 -4.25
CA CYS A 2 12.70 46.02 -4.04
C CYS A 2 11.89 45.56 -2.81
N VAL A 3 10.58 45.40 -3.03
CA VAL A 3 9.78 44.38 -2.34
C VAL A 3 10.27 43.03 -2.84
N GLY A 4 11.05 42.32 -2.02
CA GLY A 4 11.41 40.93 -2.29
C GLY A 4 10.15 40.08 -2.24
N LYS A 5 9.74 39.53 -3.39
CA LYS A 5 8.74 38.45 -3.43
C LYS A 5 9.29 37.25 -2.65
N PRO A 6 8.55 36.65 -1.70
CA PRO A 6 8.86 35.30 -1.30
C PRO A 6 8.48 34.39 -2.48
N LYS A 7 9.48 33.94 -3.25
CA LYS A 7 9.35 32.70 -4.03
C LYS A 7 9.78 31.56 -3.11
N SER A 8 8.90 31.16 -2.21
CA SER A 8 8.99 29.87 -1.52
C SER A 8 7.78 29.08 -1.97
N GLY A 9 7.99 28.09 -2.83
CA GLY A 9 6.99 27.05 -2.99
C GLY A 9 6.83 26.38 -1.63
N GLU A 10 5.61 26.33 -1.12
CA GLU A 10 5.33 25.68 0.16
C GLU A 10 5.73 24.20 0.05
N GLN A 11 6.73 23.79 0.81
CA GLN A 11 7.17 22.39 0.86
C GLN A 11 6.40 21.66 1.94
N SER A 12 5.95 20.44 1.64
CA SER A 12 5.16 19.62 2.55
C SER A 12 5.94 18.39 2.96
N TYR A 13 5.91 18.08 4.26
CA TYR A 13 6.65 16.99 4.86
C TYR A 13 5.74 16.06 5.64
N ARG A 14 5.99 14.76 5.52
CA ARG A 14 5.35 13.72 6.32
C ARG A 14 6.40 13.11 7.23
N VAL A 15 6.08 13.01 8.51
CA VAL A 15 6.96 12.50 9.56
C VAL A 15 6.41 11.18 10.04
N TYR A 16 7.24 10.15 10.00
CA TYR A 16 6.94 8.81 10.49
C TYR A 16 7.74 8.59 11.75
N LEU A 17 7.10 8.05 12.78
CA LEU A 17 7.65 7.89 14.12
C LEU A 17 7.26 6.51 14.66
N VAL A 18 8.22 5.75 15.17
CA VAL A 18 7.98 4.51 15.89
C VAL A 18 8.83 4.45 17.16
N LYS A 19 8.30 3.86 18.22
CA LYS A 19 9.06 3.63 19.45
C LYS A 19 10.10 2.53 19.19
N ASP A 20 11.33 2.79 19.60
CA ASP A 20 12.47 1.89 19.53
C ASP A 20 12.53 1.08 20.82
N GLU A 21 11.83 -0.06 20.85
CA GLU A 21 11.85 -0.99 21.97
C GLU A 21 13.00 -1.99 21.85
N LYS A 22 13.58 -2.39 22.98
CA LYS A 22 14.62 -3.42 23.01
C LYS A 22 14.01 -4.77 22.67
N GLU A 23 14.69 -5.56 21.83
CA GLU A 23 14.21 -6.86 21.32
C GLU A 23 13.71 -7.83 22.40
N GLU A 24 14.28 -7.78 23.61
CA GLU A 24 13.96 -8.72 24.71
C GLU A 24 12.56 -8.51 25.33
N ASP A 25 11.93 -7.34 25.13
CA ASP A 25 10.62 -6.98 25.74
C ASP A 25 9.50 -6.76 24.70
N LEU A 26 9.78 -7.04 23.43
CA LEU A 26 8.94 -6.60 22.31
C LEU A 26 7.65 -7.43 22.20
N LYS A 27 6.51 -6.78 22.42
CA LYS A 27 5.19 -7.39 22.18
C LYS A 27 4.93 -7.49 20.68
N LEU A 28 4.10 -8.45 20.28
CA LEU A 28 3.75 -8.68 18.87
C LEU A 28 3.24 -7.40 18.18
N GLU A 29 2.42 -6.60 18.87
CA GLU A 29 1.88 -5.35 18.33
C GLU A 29 2.99 -4.31 18.04
N ASP A 30 3.96 -4.21 18.94
CA ASP A 30 5.07 -3.26 18.79
C ASP A 30 6.07 -3.76 17.73
N ALA A 31 6.22 -5.07 17.59
CA ALA A 31 7.01 -5.68 16.52
C ALA A 31 6.39 -5.40 15.15
N ALA A 32 5.07 -5.51 15.04
CA ALA A 32 4.35 -5.20 13.81
C ALA A 32 4.47 -3.71 13.43
N LYS A 33 4.39 -2.78 14.40
CA LYS A 33 4.62 -1.35 14.15
C LYS A 33 6.03 -1.06 13.67
N LEU A 34 7.02 -1.71 14.27
CA LEU A 34 8.43 -1.55 13.90
C LEU A 34 8.69 -2.10 12.48
N ALA A 35 8.15 -3.28 12.16
CA ALA A 35 8.22 -3.85 10.82
C ALA A 35 7.56 -2.93 9.78
N ALA A 36 6.34 -2.47 10.04
CA ALA A 36 5.61 -1.52 9.21
C ALA A 36 6.42 -0.23 8.95
N PHE A 37 7.03 0.34 9.99
CA PHE A 37 7.89 1.51 9.89
C PHE A 37 9.08 1.26 8.97
N PHE A 38 9.79 0.14 9.13
CA PHE A 38 10.95 -0.18 8.30
C PHE A 38 10.58 -0.50 6.86
N ASN A 39 9.48 -1.23 6.62
CA ASN A 39 8.97 -1.50 5.27
C ASN A 39 8.75 -0.19 4.50
N SER A 40 8.03 0.75 5.13
CA SER A 40 7.74 2.08 4.57
C SER A 40 9.03 2.89 4.36
N LYS A 41 9.93 2.91 5.35
CA LYS A 41 11.22 3.62 5.25
C LYS A 41 12.06 3.11 4.08
N PHE A 42 12.27 1.79 3.98
CA PHE A 42 13.11 1.19 2.95
C PHE A 42 12.52 1.40 1.55
N PHE A 43 11.20 1.38 1.41
CA PHE A 43 10.54 1.73 0.16
C PHE A 43 10.85 3.18 -0.25
N HIS A 44 10.62 4.15 0.64
CA HIS A 44 10.87 5.56 0.34
C HIS A 44 12.35 5.84 0.03
N GLU A 45 13.28 5.22 0.75
CA GLU A 45 14.73 5.29 0.46
C GLU A 45 15.06 4.74 -0.92
N THR A 46 14.48 3.59 -1.29
CA THR A 46 14.69 2.93 -2.59
C THR A 46 14.14 3.78 -3.74
N VAL A 47 12.91 4.26 -3.62
CA VAL A 47 12.25 5.12 -4.62
C VAL A 47 13.03 6.42 -4.84
N THR A 48 13.57 6.99 -3.77
CA THR A 48 14.33 8.24 -3.82
C THR A 48 15.72 8.04 -4.41
N SER A 49 16.46 7.04 -3.94
CA SER A 49 17.84 6.78 -4.37
C SER A 49 17.94 6.37 -5.83
N ASN A 50 16.93 5.63 -6.32
CA ASN A 50 16.85 5.18 -7.71
C ASN A 50 16.09 6.15 -8.62
N ASN A 51 15.59 7.28 -8.09
CA ASN A 51 14.79 8.26 -8.81
C ASN A 51 13.60 7.62 -9.57
N LEU A 52 12.91 6.66 -8.94
CA LEU A 52 11.79 5.96 -9.56
C LEU A 52 10.61 6.92 -9.75
N ALA A 53 9.93 6.87 -10.89
CA ALA A 53 8.81 7.76 -11.22
C ALA A 53 7.48 7.36 -10.55
N ILE A 54 7.53 6.97 -9.27
CA ILE A 54 6.38 6.57 -8.46
C ILE A 54 5.86 7.83 -7.74
N PRO A 55 4.55 8.14 -7.82
CA PRO A 55 3.97 9.28 -7.11
C PRO A 55 3.85 8.94 -5.62
N CYS A 56 4.95 9.06 -4.87
CA CYS A 56 4.96 8.93 -3.42
C CYS A 56 5.94 9.94 -2.80
N GLY A 57 5.86 10.11 -1.48
CA GLY A 57 6.82 10.90 -0.72
C GLY A 57 8.28 10.50 -1.00
N ARG A 58 9.17 11.50 -1.10
CA ARG A 58 10.61 11.32 -1.28
C ARG A 58 11.32 11.39 0.05
N PHE A 59 12.13 10.40 0.34
CA PHE A 59 12.92 10.32 1.57
C PHE A 59 13.88 11.52 1.66
N GLU A 60 13.88 12.19 2.80
CA GLU A 60 14.77 13.33 3.07
C GLU A 60 15.85 12.95 4.09
N GLN A 61 15.42 12.43 5.25
CA GLN A 61 16.34 12.07 6.33
C GLN A 61 15.70 11.11 7.33
N SER A 62 16.55 10.45 8.12
CA SER A 62 16.13 9.70 9.31
C SER A 62 17.03 10.03 10.50
N PHE A 63 16.46 9.96 11.70
CA PHE A 63 17.17 10.27 12.95
C PHE A 63 16.46 9.59 14.12
N ARG A 64 17.10 9.65 15.30
CA ARG A 64 16.59 9.10 16.56
C ARG A 64 16.28 10.25 17.51
N ILE A 65 15.18 10.13 18.24
CA ILE A 65 14.81 11.04 19.34
C ILE A 65 14.83 10.22 20.63
N ASP A 66 15.66 10.61 21.59
CA ASP A 66 15.65 10.05 22.93
C ASP A 66 14.92 11.02 23.88
N ASP A 67 13.86 10.54 24.54
CA ASP A 67 13.07 11.28 25.54
C ASP A 67 13.00 10.46 26.84
N GLY A 68 13.88 10.79 27.78
CA GLY A 68 14.07 10.03 29.02
C GLY A 68 14.57 8.61 28.72
N ASP A 69 13.80 7.61 29.17
CA ASP A 69 14.10 6.19 28.95
C ASP A 69 13.49 5.63 27.65
N ILE A 70 12.83 6.47 26.85
CA ILE A 70 12.16 6.08 25.61
C ILE A 70 12.97 6.59 24.42
N SER A 71 13.22 5.70 23.46
CA SER A 71 13.80 6.05 22.16
C SER A 71 12.73 5.95 21.08
N TYR A 72 12.83 6.84 20.09
CA TYR A 72 12.01 6.81 18.91
C TYR A 72 12.87 6.88 17.64
N LEU A 73 12.52 6.08 16.65
CA LEU A 73 13.05 6.17 15.30
C LEU A 73 12.12 7.07 14.47
N VAL A 74 12.74 7.97 13.69
CA VAL A 74 12.03 8.94 12.85
C VAL A 74 12.57 8.87 11.44
N PHE A 75 11.68 8.90 10.44
CA PHE A 75 12.05 9.32 9.10
C PHE A 75 11.08 10.36 8.54
N VAL A 76 11.59 11.19 7.64
CA VAL A 76 10.86 12.28 7.03
C VAL A 76 10.84 12.10 5.52
N THR A 77 9.66 12.25 4.92
CA THR A 77 9.50 12.35 3.47
C THR A 77 8.98 13.71 3.07
N ARG A 78 9.42 14.21 1.93
CA ARG A 78 8.84 15.36 1.24
C ARG A 78 7.81 14.87 0.24
N PHE A 79 6.61 15.43 0.25
CA PHE A 79 5.52 14.99 -0.62
C PHE A 79 4.76 16.17 -1.23
N GLU A 80 3.95 15.89 -2.23
CA GLU A 80 3.05 16.86 -2.84
C GLU A 80 1.65 16.78 -2.21
N LYS A 81 1.14 17.93 -1.75
CA LYS A 81 -0.24 18.01 -1.24
C LYS A 81 -1.23 17.83 -2.39
N GLY A 82 -2.18 16.92 -2.20
CA GLY A 82 -3.36 16.74 -3.03
C GLY A 82 -4.64 16.63 -2.19
N TRP A 83 -5.79 16.51 -2.84
CA TRP A 83 -7.02 16.07 -2.18
C TRP A 83 -7.18 14.57 -2.31
N ARG A 84 -8.03 14.02 -1.47
CA ARG A 84 -8.38 12.61 -1.48
C ARG A 84 -9.87 12.45 -1.78
N ALA A 85 -10.19 11.53 -2.68
CA ALA A 85 -11.57 11.14 -2.94
C ALA A 85 -11.99 9.98 -2.02
N ARG A 86 -13.29 9.82 -1.77
CA ARG A 86 -13.80 8.66 -1.01
C ARG A 86 -14.03 7.45 -1.91
N GLU A 87 -14.42 7.72 -3.14
CA GLU A 87 -14.63 6.78 -4.23
C GLU A 87 -13.90 7.34 -5.45
N LEU A 88 -13.48 6.48 -6.36
CA LEU A 88 -12.74 6.82 -7.56
C LEU A 88 -13.62 6.59 -8.78
N SER A 89 -13.73 7.62 -9.61
CA SER A 89 -14.30 7.52 -10.95
C SER A 89 -13.43 6.64 -11.85
N GLU A 90 -13.97 6.20 -12.99
CA GLU A 90 -13.23 5.40 -13.98
C GLU A 90 -11.91 6.07 -14.41
N ASN A 91 -11.94 7.39 -14.60
CA ASN A 91 -10.75 8.15 -14.97
C ASN A 91 -9.68 8.16 -13.86
N GLU A 92 -10.10 8.26 -12.60
CA GLU A 92 -9.19 8.22 -11.45
C GLU A 92 -8.60 6.82 -11.26
N LEU A 93 -9.41 5.77 -11.43
CA LEU A 93 -8.96 4.38 -11.39
C LEU A 93 -7.91 4.11 -12.47
N CYS A 94 -8.14 4.54 -13.72
CA CYS A 94 -7.17 4.42 -14.80
C CYS A 94 -5.86 5.14 -14.47
N LEU A 95 -5.95 6.37 -13.95
CA LEU A 95 -4.76 7.14 -13.57
C LEU A 95 -3.96 6.48 -12.45
N VAL A 96 -4.64 5.91 -11.44
CA VAL A 96 -3.97 5.13 -10.39
C VAL A 96 -3.31 3.89 -10.97
N ALA A 97 -4.02 3.12 -11.81
CA ALA A 97 -3.47 1.91 -12.43
C ALA A 97 -2.22 2.21 -13.29
N GLU A 98 -2.24 3.28 -14.10
CA GLU A 98 -1.10 3.71 -14.90
C GLU A 98 0.14 4.01 -14.04
N LYS A 99 -0.05 4.69 -12.90
CA LYS A 99 1.04 5.09 -12.01
C LYS A 99 1.56 3.95 -11.16
N ILE A 100 0.68 3.07 -10.68
CA ILE A 100 1.04 1.87 -9.93
C ILE A 100 1.75 0.85 -10.84
N GLY A 101 1.46 0.85 -12.15
CA GLY A 101 2.22 0.07 -13.12
C GLY A 101 3.73 0.35 -13.09
N ALA A 102 4.18 1.54 -12.68
CA ALA A 102 5.60 1.84 -12.49
C ALA A 102 6.24 1.06 -11.33
N ILE A 103 5.45 0.68 -10.32
CA ILE A 103 5.87 -0.15 -9.19
C ILE A 103 5.93 -1.60 -9.62
N HIS A 104 4.89 -2.08 -10.30
CA HIS A 104 4.84 -3.44 -10.84
C HIS A 104 5.99 -3.70 -11.84
N ALA A 105 6.42 -2.65 -12.54
CA ALA A 105 7.54 -2.71 -13.49
C ALA A 105 8.94 -2.50 -12.87
N ILE A 106 9.07 -2.41 -11.53
CA ILE A 106 10.39 -2.30 -10.88
C ILE A 106 11.24 -3.52 -11.27
N ASN A 107 12.40 -3.26 -11.88
CA ASN A 107 13.38 -4.30 -12.15
C ASN A 107 14.06 -4.72 -10.84
N THR A 108 13.54 -5.77 -10.21
CA THR A 108 14.05 -6.33 -8.94
C THR A 108 15.54 -6.68 -8.99
N ALA A 109 16.09 -7.08 -10.15
CA ALA A 109 17.51 -7.36 -10.30
C ALA A 109 18.43 -6.13 -10.12
N SER A 110 17.87 -4.92 -10.20
CA SER A 110 18.60 -3.66 -9.99
C SER A 110 18.42 -3.07 -8.59
N MET A 111 17.58 -3.68 -7.75
CA MET A 111 17.29 -3.21 -6.40
C MET A 111 18.30 -3.72 -5.37
N SER A 112 18.39 -3.05 -4.22
CA SER A 112 19.29 -3.48 -3.15
C SER A 112 18.85 -4.84 -2.57
N PRO A 113 19.80 -5.69 -2.16
CA PRO A 113 19.48 -6.96 -1.50
C PRO A 113 18.61 -6.77 -0.24
N GLU A 114 18.83 -5.69 0.49
CA GLU A 114 18.07 -5.35 1.69
C GLU A 114 16.61 -5.05 1.38
N PHE A 115 16.33 -4.30 0.30
CA PHE A 115 14.96 -4.02 -0.14
C PHE A 115 14.24 -5.30 -0.55
N LEU A 116 14.89 -6.15 -1.35
CA LEU A 116 14.31 -7.41 -1.80
C LEU A 116 14.02 -8.35 -0.62
N ARG A 117 14.93 -8.43 0.35
CA ARG A 117 14.73 -9.22 1.58
C ARG A 117 13.49 -8.75 2.35
N VAL A 118 13.34 -7.44 2.53
CA VAL A 118 12.19 -6.85 3.25
C VAL A 118 10.87 -7.15 2.53
N VAL A 119 10.83 -7.00 1.21
CA VAL A 119 9.63 -7.27 0.40
C VAL A 119 9.27 -8.77 0.42
N GLU A 120 10.25 -9.67 0.38
CA GLU A 120 10.03 -11.12 0.49
C GLU A 120 9.56 -11.52 1.90
N GLU A 121 10.21 -11.02 2.95
CA GLU A 121 9.79 -11.30 4.34
C GLU A 121 8.35 -10.82 4.58
N ASN A 122 7.97 -9.65 4.04
CA ASN A 122 6.61 -9.15 4.17
C ASN A 122 5.61 -9.99 3.36
N TYR A 123 5.99 -10.48 2.18
CA TYR A 123 5.17 -11.42 1.40
C TYR A 123 4.89 -12.70 2.20
N GLU A 124 5.92 -13.33 2.75
CA GLU A 124 5.77 -14.54 3.57
C GLU A 124 4.88 -14.29 4.79
N ASN A 125 5.06 -13.16 5.48
CA ASN A 125 4.24 -12.79 6.63
C ASN A 125 2.76 -12.60 6.26
N ILE A 126 2.47 -11.93 5.15
CA ILE A 126 1.10 -11.72 4.67
C ILE A 126 0.46 -13.05 4.27
N GLN A 127 1.18 -13.90 3.54
CA GLN A 127 0.70 -15.22 3.15
C GLN A 127 0.40 -16.09 4.37
N ASN A 128 1.33 -16.16 5.33
CA ASN A 128 1.14 -16.91 6.57
C ASN A 128 -0.07 -16.41 7.35
N TYR A 129 -0.25 -15.09 7.43
CA TYR A 129 -1.42 -14.50 8.07
C TYR A 129 -2.72 -14.86 7.35
N GLN A 130 -2.77 -14.72 6.01
CA GLN A 130 -3.93 -15.08 5.20
C GLN A 130 -4.34 -16.54 5.40
N THR A 131 -3.39 -17.48 5.31
CA THR A 131 -3.63 -18.90 5.58
C THR A 131 -4.12 -19.14 7.01
N SER A 132 -3.64 -18.37 7.99
CA SER A 132 -4.06 -18.53 9.40
C SER A 132 -5.49 -18.06 9.68
N ILE A 133 -6.00 -17.08 8.91
CA ILE A 133 -7.34 -16.51 9.11
C ILE A 133 -8.40 -17.17 8.23
N GLU A 134 -8.01 -17.77 7.11
CA GLU A 134 -8.93 -18.37 6.14
C GLU A 134 -9.94 -19.36 6.76
N PRO A 135 -9.54 -20.30 7.65
CA PRO A 135 -10.52 -21.19 8.28
C PRO A 135 -11.57 -20.45 9.12
N GLN A 136 -11.19 -19.33 9.72
CA GLN A 136 -12.09 -18.49 10.53
C GLN A 136 -13.07 -17.73 9.63
N LEU A 137 -12.59 -17.20 8.50
CA LEU A 137 -13.43 -16.54 7.50
C LEU A 137 -14.44 -17.52 6.88
N LEU A 138 -14.03 -18.74 6.56
CA LEU A 138 -14.94 -19.78 6.07
C LEU A 138 -16.01 -20.13 7.10
N LYS A 139 -15.63 -20.25 8.37
CA LYS A 139 -16.58 -20.49 9.46
C LYS A 139 -17.63 -19.37 9.55
N ILE A 140 -17.23 -18.11 9.43
CA ILE A 140 -18.15 -16.96 9.41
C ILE A 140 -19.13 -17.08 8.23
N MET A 141 -18.64 -17.47 7.05
CA MET A 141 -19.48 -17.65 5.87
C MET A 141 -20.47 -18.82 6.01
N TYR A 142 -20.09 -19.92 6.66
CA TYR A 142 -21.03 -20.99 7.00
C TYR A 142 -22.10 -20.52 8.01
N GLU A 143 -21.71 -19.76 9.04
CA GLU A 143 -22.65 -19.15 9.99
C GLU A 143 -23.58 -18.11 9.33
N ALA A 144 -23.16 -17.50 8.23
CA ALA A 144 -24.01 -16.62 7.43
C ALA A 144 -25.11 -17.37 6.65
N ILE A 145 -24.96 -18.67 6.38
CA ILE A 145 -25.98 -19.46 5.68
C ILE A 145 -27.00 -20.02 6.68
N GLU A 146 -26.53 -20.71 7.71
CA GLU A 146 -27.38 -21.53 8.58
C GLU A 146 -27.39 -21.07 10.05
N GLY A 147 -26.59 -20.05 10.39
CA GLY A 147 -26.33 -19.63 11.76
C GLY A 147 -26.91 -18.27 12.15
N GLU A 148 -26.48 -17.79 13.32
CA GLU A 148 -26.96 -16.53 13.91
C GLU A 148 -26.57 -15.28 13.10
N LEU A 149 -25.61 -15.42 12.18
CA LEU A 149 -25.13 -14.34 11.33
C LEU A 149 -25.97 -14.14 10.07
N ALA A 150 -26.89 -15.04 9.73
CA ALA A 150 -27.67 -14.99 8.49
C ALA A 150 -28.40 -13.66 8.26
N LYS A 151 -28.81 -12.98 9.33
CA LYS A 151 -29.48 -11.67 9.27
C LYS A 151 -28.58 -10.51 8.81
N TYR A 152 -27.26 -10.69 8.81
CA TYR A 152 -26.29 -9.66 8.42
C TYR A 152 -25.79 -9.82 6.97
N PHE A 153 -26.09 -10.94 6.30
CA PHE A 153 -25.59 -11.25 4.97
C PHE A 153 -26.72 -11.33 3.95
N SER A 154 -26.47 -10.82 2.74
CA SER A 154 -27.35 -10.97 1.59
C SER A 154 -26.84 -12.08 0.67
N LEU A 155 -27.73 -12.99 0.28
CA LEU A 155 -27.44 -14.07 -0.67
C LEU A 155 -26.24 -14.99 -0.31
N PRO A 156 -26.03 -15.38 0.97
CA PRO A 156 -24.88 -16.20 1.36
C PRO A 156 -24.86 -17.58 0.65
N ASN A 157 -26.04 -18.13 0.34
CA ASN A 157 -26.20 -19.36 -0.45
C ASN A 157 -25.70 -19.25 -1.90
N GLU A 158 -25.64 -18.05 -2.47
CA GLU A 158 -25.13 -17.84 -3.84
C GLU A 158 -23.61 -17.63 -3.86
N VAL A 159 -23.07 -17.06 -2.77
CA VAL A 159 -21.64 -16.76 -2.62
C VAL A 159 -20.85 -18.00 -2.21
N MET A 160 -21.36 -18.78 -1.25
CA MET A 160 -20.62 -19.91 -0.67
C MET A 160 -20.12 -20.92 -1.71
N PRO A 161 -20.92 -21.39 -2.69
CA PRO A 161 -20.43 -22.35 -3.68
C PRO A 161 -19.29 -21.80 -4.55
N ARG A 162 -19.22 -20.48 -4.75
CA ARG A 162 -18.12 -19.83 -5.48
C ARG A 162 -16.87 -19.77 -4.61
N LEU A 163 -17.02 -19.46 -3.32
CA LEU A 163 -15.92 -19.43 -2.36
C LEU A 163 -15.31 -20.81 -2.16
N GLU A 164 -16.13 -21.85 -1.96
CA GLU A 164 -15.67 -23.25 -1.84
C GLU A 164 -14.92 -23.71 -3.09
N LYS A 165 -15.35 -23.27 -4.28
CA LYS A 165 -14.63 -23.54 -5.52
C LYS A 165 -13.26 -22.86 -5.55
N ILE A 166 -13.12 -21.64 -5.01
CA ILE A 166 -11.83 -20.95 -4.95
C ILE A 166 -10.90 -21.70 -4.00
N VAL A 167 -11.35 -21.95 -2.76
CA VAL A 167 -10.56 -22.65 -1.73
C VAL A 167 -10.17 -24.06 -2.17
N ALA A 168 -11.08 -24.80 -2.84
CA ALA A 168 -10.77 -26.13 -3.34
C ALA A 168 -9.81 -26.15 -4.55
N ASN A 169 -9.62 -25.02 -5.23
CA ASN A 169 -8.66 -24.88 -6.34
C ASN A 169 -7.33 -24.25 -5.89
N GLU A 170 -7.18 -23.86 -4.63
CA GLU A 170 -5.92 -23.39 -4.03
C GLU A 170 -4.98 -24.55 -3.64
N ASP A 171 -5.16 -25.74 -4.23
CA ASP A 171 -4.15 -26.79 -4.20
C ASP A 171 -2.82 -26.24 -4.78
N GLU A 172 -1.70 -26.63 -4.17
CA GLU A 172 -0.35 -26.03 -4.16
C GLU A 172 0.35 -25.60 -5.49
N GLU A 173 -0.29 -25.69 -6.66
CA GLU A 173 0.38 -25.62 -7.97
C GLU A 173 0.46 -24.24 -8.67
N GLU A 174 -0.09 -23.15 -8.13
CA GLU A 174 -0.03 -21.83 -8.81
C GLU A 174 0.47 -20.68 -7.91
N ARG A 175 1.35 -20.95 -6.94
CA ARG A 175 2.12 -19.83 -6.37
C ARG A 175 3.03 -19.28 -7.48
N PRO A 176 2.86 -18.02 -7.92
CA PRO A 176 3.74 -17.45 -8.93
C PRO A 176 5.18 -17.62 -8.45
N THR A 177 6.00 -18.15 -9.35
CA THR A 177 7.42 -18.33 -9.09
C THR A 177 8.01 -16.97 -8.69
N PRO A 178 9.06 -16.91 -7.86
CA PRO A 178 9.65 -15.62 -7.47
C PRO A 178 9.99 -14.69 -8.67
N SER A 179 10.22 -15.26 -9.86
CA SER A 179 10.41 -14.54 -11.13
C SER A 179 9.15 -13.91 -11.75
N GLU A 180 7.96 -14.35 -11.36
CA GLU A 180 6.66 -13.86 -11.84
C GLU A 180 6.02 -12.84 -10.89
N ARG A 181 6.59 -12.68 -9.68
CA ARG A 181 6.07 -11.75 -8.68
C ARG A 181 6.52 -10.32 -8.97
N VAL A 182 5.60 -9.39 -8.80
CA VAL A 182 5.88 -7.95 -8.87
C VAL A 182 5.81 -7.33 -7.49
N VAL A 183 6.41 -6.16 -7.31
CA VAL A 183 6.26 -5.40 -6.06
C VAL A 183 4.88 -4.75 -6.06
N CYS A 184 4.03 -5.11 -5.11
CA CYS A 184 2.67 -4.59 -4.95
C CYS A 184 2.58 -3.60 -3.79
N HIS A 185 1.60 -2.70 -3.83
CA HIS A 185 1.30 -1.82 -2.70
C HIS A 185 0.70 -2.60 -1.53
N GLY A 186 -0.17 -3.58 -1.82
CA GLY A 186 -0.73 -4.50 -0.83
C GLY A 186 -1.87 -3.94 0.02
N ARG A 187 -2.23 -2.68 -0.17
CA ARG A 187 -3.43 -2.05 0.40
C ARG A 187 -3.88 -0.84 -0.43
N LEU A 188 -3.81 -0.96 -1.76
CA LEU A 188 -4.16 0.12 -2.65
C LEU A 188 -5.68 0.39 -2.63
N THR A 189 -6.07 1.61 -2.27
CA THR A 189 -7.46 2.08 -2.10
C THR A 189 -7.57 3.58 -2.45
N ALA A 190 -8.78 4.15 -2.46
CA ALA A 190 -8.97 5.60 -2.55
C ALA A 190 -8.33 6.32 -1.38
N ASP A 191 -8.30 5.70 -0.20
CA ASP A 191 -7.88 6.34 1.05
C ASP A 191 -6.39 6.72 1.09
N ASN A 192 -5.59 6.08 0.23
CA ASN A 192 -4.16 6.33 0.08
C ASN A 192 -3.81 7.02 -1.24
N CYS A 193 -4.78 7.41 -2.07
CA CYS A 193 -4.53 8.12 -3.34
C CYS A 193 -4.84 9.62 -3.22
N TYR A 194 -3.89 10.48 -3.59
CA TYR A 194 -4.02 11.93 -3.54
C TYR A 194 -3.87 12.56 -4.93
N PHE A 195 -4.80 13.46 -5.26
CA PHE A 195 -4.91 14.07 -6.58
C PHE A 195 -4.69 15.58 -6.55
N LYS A 196 -4.08 16.07 -7.64
CA LYS A 196 -3.83 17.44 -8.12
C LYS A 196 -4.82 17.88 -9.21
N GLU A 197 -5.23 19.15 -9.27
CA GLU A 197 -5.79 19.70 -10.51
C GLU A 197 -4.61 19.90 -11.48
N ASN A 198 -4.74 19.37 -12.68
CA ASN A 198 -3.76 19.59 -13.73
C ASN A 198 -4.08 20.91 -14.44
N LEU A 199 -3.44 21.98 -13.98
CA LEU A 199 -3.61 23.33 -14.54
C LEU A 199 -3.02 23.46 -15.96
N ASP A 200 -2.10 22.58 -16.32
CA ASP A 200 -1.56 22.48 -17.66
C ASP A 200 -2.50 21.64 -18.52
N LYS A 201 -3.57 22.28 -19.03
CA LYS A 201 -4.58 21.73 -19.97
C LYS A 201 -4.00 21.28 -21.33
N GLY A 202 -2.72 20.94 -21.41
CA GLY A 202 -1.99 20.44 -22.56
C GLY A 202 -0.83 19.50 -22.23
N GLY A 203 -0.74 18.97 -21.00
CA GLY A 203 0.26 17.98 -20.61
C GLY A 203 0.04 16.60 -21.25
N ALA A 204 1.10 15.79 -21.30
CA ALA A 204 1.21 14.53 -22.05
C ALA A 204 0.14 13.45 -21.75
N THR A 205 -0.59 13.54 -20.65
CA THR A 205 -1.60 12.56 -20.22
C THR A 205 -3.04 12.96 -20.57
N GLY A 206 -3.31 14.22 -20.92
CA GLY A 206 -4.66 14.69 -21.28
C GLY A 206 -5.70 14.72 -20.15
N HIS A 207 -5.38 14.24 -18.94
CA HIS A 207 -6.29 14.23 -17.80
C HIS A 207 -6.36 15.58 -17.09
N PRO A 208 -7.55 16.03 -16.64
CA PRO A 208 -7.73 17.29 -15.90
C PRO A 208 -7.19 17.21 -14.46
N ILE A 209 -6.79 16.02 -14.02
CA ILE A 209 -6.28 15.72 -12.69
C ILE A 209 -5.01 14.90 -12.80
N GLU A 210 -4.18 14.96 -11.77
CA GLU A 210 -2.91 14.22 -11.65
C GLU A 210 -2.86 13.48 -10.32
N LEU A 211 -2.39 12.24 -10.30
CA LEU A 211 -2.08 11.52 -9.05
C LEU A 211 -0.70 11.98 -8.55
N VAL A 212 -0.69 12.66 -7.40
CA VAL A 212 0.51 13.35 -6.88
C VAL A 212 1.15 12.63 -5.71
N ASP A 213 0.41 11.80 -4.97
CA ASP A 213 0.93 11.01 -3.87
C ASP A 213 0.09 9.74 -3.66
N VAL A 214 0.77 8.66 -3.37
CA VAL A 214 0.22 7.38 -2.89
C VAL A 214 0.92 7.09 -1.57
N THR A 215 0.15 6.83 -0.52
CA THR A 215 0.65 6.70 0.86
C THR A 215 0.51 5.28 1.40
N ASP A 216 0.93 5.07 2.65
CA ASP A 216 0.69 3.82 3.39
C ASP A 216 1.41 2.59 2.80
N TRP A 217 2.73 2.76 2.62
CA TRP A 217 3.64 1.76 2.04
C TRP A 217 4.12 0.69 3.04
N GLU A 218 3.47 0.55 4.20
CA GLU A 218 3.84 -0.42 5.22
C GLU A 218 3.61 -1.88 4.76
N ASN A 219 2.65 -2.07 3.85
CA ASN A 219 2.21 -3.39 3.35
C ASN A 219 2.86 -3.77 2.00
N ILE A 220 3.96 -3.11 1.61
CA ILE A 220 4.66 -3.45 0.37
C ILE A 220 5.18 -4.89 0.39
N HIS A 221 4.85 -5.68 -0.62
CA HIS A 221 5.22 -7.09 -0.70
C HIS A 221 5.25 -7.57 -2.15
N PHE A 222 5.80 -8.75 -2.38
CA PHE A 222 5.68 -9.42 -3.68
C PHE A 222 4.26 -9.93 -3.88
N GLY A 223 3.69 -9.76 -5.07
CA GLY A 223 2.34 -10.23 -5.32
C GLY A 223 1.99 -10.27 -6.80
N ASP A 224 0.68 -10.35 -7.04
CA ASP A 224 0.07 -10.35 -8.36
C ASP A 224 -0.59 -8.99 -8.66
N VAL A 225 -0.43 -8.53 -9.92
CA VAL A 225 -0.98 -7.26 -10.40
C VAL A 225 -2.50 -7.24 -10.30
N ALA A 226 -3.16 -8.33 -10.68
CA ALA A 226 -4.61 -8.43 -10.65
C ALA A 226 -5.13 -8.39 -9.21
N CYS A 227 -4.44 -9.01 -8.25
CA CYS A 227 -4.80 -8.90 -6.83
C CYS A 227 -4.71 -7.46 -6.31
N ASP A 228 -3.60 -6.75 -6.59
CA ASP A 228 -3.39 -5.37 -6.13
C ASP A 228 -4.42 -4.39 -6.73
N LEU A 229 -4.73 -4.54 -8.03
CA LEU A 229 -5.74 -3.73 -8.72
C LEU A 229 -7.18 -4.12 -8.38
N SER A 230 -7.48 -5.41 -8.16
CA SER A 230 -8.81 -5.85 -7.74
C SER A 230 -9.16 -5.27 -6.37
N ASN A 231 -8.19 -5.17 -5.45
CA ASN A 231 -8.41 -4.53 -4.17
C ASN A 231 -8.80 -3.05 -4.33
N LEU A 232 -8.14 -2.31 -5.23
CA LEU A 232 -8.51 -0.93 -5.54
C LEU A 232 -9.95 -0.85 -6.07
N ILE A 233 -10.30 -1.67 -7.07
CA ILE A 233 -11.62 -1.64 -7.69
C ILE A 233 -12.71 -1.96 -6.65
N ILE A 234 -12.57 -3.07 -5.93
CA ILE A 234 -13.58 -3.55 -4.98
C ILE A 234 -13.77 -2.57 -3.81
N SER A 235 -12.69 -1.97 -3.32
CA SER A 235 -12.75 -1.08 -2.15
C SER A 235 -13.14 0.35 -2.46
N SER A 236 -12.94 0.79 -3.71
CA SER A 236 -12.84 2.22 -4.02
C SER A 236 -13.55 2.68 -5.29
N ALA A 237 -13.98 1.79 -6.18
CA ALA A 237 -14.72 2.20 -7.37
C ALA A 237 -16.09 2.80 -6.99
N GLU A 238 -16.53 3.82 -7.72
CA GLU A 238 -17.91 4.31 -7.61
C GLU A 238 -18.93 3.18 -7.89
N PRO A 239 -20.06 3.10 -7.17
CA PRO A 239 -21.04 1.99 -7.33
C PRO A 239 -21.65 1.85 -8.73
N SER A 240 -21.48 2.83 -9.60
CA SER A 240 -21.98 2.83 -10.97
C SER A 240 -21.05 2.16 -11.99
N ILE A 241 -19.85 1.76 -11.56
CA ILE A 241 -18.86 1.01 -12.35
C ILE A 241 -19.10 -0.49 -12.14
#